data_AF-A0A537MN93-F1
#
_entry.id   AF-A0A537MN93-F1
#
_cell.length_a   1.000
_cell.length_b   1.000
_cell.length_c   1.000
_cell.angle_alpha   90.00
_cell.angle_beta   90.00
_cell.angle_gamma   90.00
#
_symmetry.space_group_name_H-M   'P 1'
#
loop_
_entity.id
_entity.type
_entity.pdbx_description
1 polymer ?
#
loop_
_entity_poly.entity_id
_entity_poly.type
_entity_poly.pdbx_seq_one_letter_code
_entity_poly.pdbx_strand_id
1 'polypeptide(L)'
;VRALAVTTAARSDLMPELPTIAEFLPGYEASAWFGVGAPRGTPIEIVEKVNKELNAAFTDAKTTARIAELGGTPLPGSPADFGRMIAAEVEKWSKVVELSGTRIKAE
;
A
#
# COMPACT_ATOMS: atom_id res chain seq x y z
N VAL A 1 -0.85 21.16 13.01
CA VAL A 1 0.25 20.36 12.44
C VAL A 1 0.78 21.10 11.22
N ARG A 2 2.08 21.04 10.92
CA ARG A 2 2.67 21.56 9.68
C ARG A 2 3.26 20.39 8.89
N ALA A 3 2.61 20.00 7.80
CA ALA A 3 3.13 18.98 6.90
C ALA A 3 4.29 19.55 6.05
N LEU A 4 5.29 18.73 5.74
CA LEU A 4 6.51 19.16 5.04
C LEU A 4 6.65 18.53 3.64
N ALA A 5 6.37 17.24 3.53
CA ALA A 5 6.44 16.47 2.29
C ALA A 5 5.66 15.15 2.47
N VAL A 6 5.34 14.49 1.36
CA VAL A 6 4.79 13.13 1.34
C VAL A 6 5.88 12.11 1.00
N THR A 7 5.75 10.88 1.50
CA THR A 7 6.72 9.79 1.28
C THR A 7 6.40 8.91 0.08
N THR A 8 5.24 9.11 -0.54
CA THR A 8 4.79 8.43 -1.76
C THR A 8 5.65 8.82 -2.96
N ALA A 9 5.72 7.94 -3.96
CA ALA A 9 6.48 8.19 -5.19
C ALA A 9 5.94 9.38 -6.01
N ALA A 10 4.63 9.63 -5.91
CA ALA A 10 3.95 10.76 -6.52
C ALA A 10 3.29 11.63 -5.44
N ARG A 11 2.99 12.89 -5.77
CA ARG A 11 2.24 13.78 -4.88
C ARG A 11 0.85 13.21 -4.60
N SER A 12 0.34 13.46 -3.39
CA SER A 12 -0.99 13.03 -2.99
C SER A 12 -2.04 14.00 -3.54
N ASP A 13 -3.15 13.48 -4.09
CA ASP A 13 -4.27 14.31 -4.53
C ASP A 13 -4.94 15.08 -3.38
N LEU A 14 -4.76 14.63 -2.13
CA LEU A 14 -5.29 15.30 -0.93
C LEU A 14 -4.41 16.46 -0.46
N MET A 15 -3.14 16.45 -0.83
CA MET A 15 -2.14 17.46 -0.46
C MET A 15 -1.23 17.75 -1.65
N PRO A 16 -1.78 18.20 -2.80
CA PRO A 16 -1.01 18.36 -4.04
C PRO A 16 0.07 19.45 -3.96
N GLU A 17 -0.07 20.37 -3.01
CA GLU A 17 0.92 21.42 -2.72
C GLU A 17 2.18 20.88 -2.05
N LEU A 18 2.11 19.75 -1.33
CA LEU A 18 3.26 19.16 -0.68
C LEU A 18 4.16 18.42 -1.69
N PRO A 19 5.47 18.66 -1.68
CA PRO A 19 6.40 17.91 -2.51
C PRO A 19 6.51 16.46 -2.03
N THR A 20 6.94 15.56 -2.91
CA THR A 20 7.41 14.24 -2.47
C THR A 20 8.83 14.37 -1.90
N ILE A 21 9.22 13.45 -1.01
CA ILE A 21 10.64 13.36 -0.60
C ILE A 21 11.52 13.01 -1.81
N ALA A 22 11.01 12.27 -2.80
CA ALA A 22 11.74 11.89 -4.02
C ALA A 22 12.20 13.08 -4.86
N GLU A 23 11.51 14.23 -4.78
CA GLU A 23 11.92 15.49 -5.43
C GLU A 23 13.25 16.03 -4.86
N PHE A 24 13.61 15.66 -3.63
CA PHE A 24 14.86 16.08 -2.96
C PHE A 24 15.86 14.93 -2.81
N LEU A 25 15.38 13.70 -2.70
CA LEU A 25 16.17 12.49 -2.56
C LEU A 25 15.70 11.44 -3.60
N PRO A 26 16.31 11.43 -4.79
CA PRO A 26 15.89 10.54 -5.88
C PRO A 26 15.88 9.07 -5.46
N GLY A 27 14.80 8.36 -5.79
CA GLY A 27 14.60 6.95 -5.44
C GLY A 27 13.97 6.71 -4.06
N TYR A 28 13.71 7.75 -3.27
CA TYR A 28 12.98 7.60 -2.01
C TYR A 28 11.51 7.28 -2.26
N GLU A 29 11.02 6.19 -1.66
CA GLU A 29 9.62 5.82 -1.66
C GLU A 29 9.34 4.99 -0.39
N ALA A 30 8.33 5.39 0.37
CA ALA A 30 7.86 4.67 1.54
C ALA A 30 6.36 4.87 1.73
N SER A 31 5.56 4.10 1.00
CA SER A 31 4.10 4.08 1.14
C SER A 31 3.63 2.94 2.04
N ALA A 32 2.58 3.20 2.80
CA ALA A 32 1.83 2.17 3.51
C ALA A 32 0.72 1.62 2.60
N TRP A 33 0.46 0.32 2.69
CA TRP A 33 -0.60 -0.35 1.96
C TRP A 33 -1.39 -1.26 2.90
N PHE A 34 -2.63 -1.51 2.53
CA PHE A 34 -3.54 -2.42 3.24
C PHE A 34 -4.11 -3.43 2.25
N GLY A 35 -4.39 -4.64 2.72
CA GLY A 35 -5.04 -5.65 1.91
C GLY A 35 -5.64 -6.75 2.76
N VAL A 36 -6.25 -7.72 2.09
CA VAL A 36 -6.97 -8.83 2.72
C VAL A 36 -6.20 -10.12 2.47
N GLY A 37 -5.84 -10.81 3.54
CA GLY A 37 -5.25 -12.15 3.53
C GLY A 37 -6.24 -13.22 3.97
N ALA A 38 -6.03 -14.45 3.53
CA ALA A 38 -6.76 -15.62 3.97
C ALA A 38 -5.79 -16.71 4.48
N PRO A 39 -6.22 -17.63 5.36
CA PRO A 39 -5.37 -18.72 5.83
C PRO A 39 -4.78 -19.56 4.70
N ARG A 40 -3.58 -20.11 4.93
CA ARG A 40 -2.95 -21.05 4.01
C ARG A 40 -3.88 -22.24 3.73
N GLY A 41 -4.07 -22.56 2.45
CA GLY A 41 -4.93 -23.67 2.03
C GLY A 41 -6.40 -23.28 1.79
N THR A 42 -6.75 -22.00 1.92
CA THR A 42 -8.06 -21.51 1.47
C THR A 42 -8.25 -21.84 -0.03
N PRO A 43 -9.37 -22.49 -0.42
CA PRO A 43 -9.64 -22.80 -1.82
C PRO A 43 -9.58 -21.57 -2.72
N ILE A 44 -9.00 -21.75 -3.91
CA ILE A 44 -8.74 -20.63 -4.84
C ILE A 44 -10.04 -19.95 -5.26
N GLU A 45 -11.13 -20.69 -5.39
CA GLU A 45 -12.44 -20.19 -5.77
C GLU A 45 -13.00 -19.22 -4.72
N ILE A 46 -12.69 -19.43 -3.44
CA ILE A 46 -13.08 -18.50 -2.36
C ILE A 46 -12.25 -17.21 -2.45
N VAL A 47 -10.94 -17.34 -2.68
CA VAL A 47 -10.03 -16.19 -2.83
C VAL A 47 -10.45 -15.34 -4.03
N GLU A 48 -10.72 -15.97 -5.17
CA GLU A 48 -11.19 -15.31 -6.38
C GLU A 48 -12.53 -14.63 -6.18
N LYS A 49 -13.48 -15.28 -5.50
CA LYS A 49 -14.78 -14.68 -5.19
C LYS A 49 -14.61 -13.42 -4.34
N VAL A 50 -13.83 -13.47 -3.25
CA VAL A 50 -13.60 -12.29 -2.39
C VAL A 50 -12.87 -11.19 -3.16
N ASN A 51 -11.84 -11.53 -3.95
CA ASN A 51 -11.12 -10.55 -4.77
C ASN A 51 -12.06 -9.86 -5.78
N LYS A 52 -12.95 -10.61 -6.42
CA LYS A 52 -13.95 -10.06 -7.35
C LYS A 52 -14.85 -9.04 -6.66
N GLU A 53 -15.38 -9.36 -5.48
CA GLU A 53 -16.25 -8.44 -4.74
C GLU A 53 -15.49 -7.19 -4.24
N LEU A 54 -14.22 -7.32 -3.83
CA LEU A 54 -13.38 -6.18 -3.46
C LEU A 54 -13.11 -5.26 -4.65
N ASN A 55 -12.78 -5.82 -5.81
CA ASN A 55 -12.60 -5.05 -7.04
C ASN A 55 -13.89 -4.35 -7.47
N ALA A 56 -15.06 -5.00 -7.31
CA ALA A 56 -16.34 -4.38 -7.56
C ALA A 56 -16.62 -3.22 -6.58
N ALA A 57 -16.29 -3.36 -5.30
CA ALA A 57 -16.44 -2.29 -4.31
C ALA A 57 -15.59 -1.04 -4.66
N PHE A 58 -14.44 -1.20 -5.31
CA PHE A 58 -13.66 -0.06 -5.80
C PHE A 58 -14.28 0.68 -6.99
N THR A 59 -15.39 0.18 -7.55
CA THR A 59 -16.19 0.92 -8.55
C THR A 59 -17.32 1.74 -7.92
N ASP A 60 -17.64 1.49 -6.65
CA ASP A 60 -18.65 2.24 -5.91
C ASP A 60 -18.09 3.61 -5.46
N ALA A 61 -18.73 4.68 -5.92
CA ALA A 61 -18.28 6.06 -5.68
C ALA A 61 -18.24 6.42 -4.19
N LYS A 62 -19.16 5.87 -3.38
CA LYS A 62 -19.18 6.13 -1.94
C LYS A 62 -17.96 5.48 -1.25
N THR A 63 -17.64 4.26 -1.63
CA THR A 63 -16.49 3.51 -1.13
C THR A 63 -15.18 4.19 -1.52
N THR A 64 -15.01 4.57 -2.79
CA THR A 64 -13.79 5.25 -3.25
C THR A 64 -13.63 6.64 -2.63
N ALA A 65 -14.71 7.41 -2.50
CA ALA A 65 -14.69 8.69 -1.80
C ALA A 65 -14.25 8.52 -0.33
N ARG A 66 -14.78 7.51 0.37
CA ARG A 66 -14.40 7.27 1.76
C ARG A 66 -12.93 6.84 1.92
N ILE A 67 -12.41 6.05 0.98
CA ILE A 67 -10.99 5.68 0.96
C ILE A 67 -10.12 6.92 0.72
N ALA A 68 -10.51 7.79 -0.21
CA ALA A 68 -9.81 9.04 -0.49
C ALA A 68 -9.83 9.99 0.72
N GLU A 69 -10.96 10.16 1.41
CA GLU A 69 -11.04 10.95 2.65
C GLU A 69 -10.06 10.48 3.73
N LEU A 70 -9.72 9.19 3.74
CA LEU A 70 -8.79 8.58 4.69
C LEU A 70 -7.32 8.61 4.24
N GLY A 71 -6.99 9.23 3.11
CA GLY A 71 -5.60 9.23 2.62
C GLY A 71 -5.28 8.13 1.63
N GLY A 72 -6.21 7.24 1.33
CA GLY A 72 -5.97 6.05 0.53
C GLY A 72 -6.30 6.21 -0.94
N THR A 73 -5.72 5.33 -1.75
CA THR A 73 -6.08 5.15 -3.16
C THR A 73 -6.45 3.68 -3.37
N PRO A 74 -7.60 3.37 -4.00
CA PRO A 74 -7.93 1.99 -4.34
C PRO A 74 -6.85 1.35 -5.22
N LEU A 75 -6.44 0.14 -4.87
CA LEU A 75 -5.46 -0.66 -5.62
C LEU A 75 -6.13 -1.95 -6.13
N PRO A 76 -6.92 -1.89 -7.21
CA PRO A 76 -7.52 -3.09 -7.79
C PRO A 76 -6.46 -3.98 -8.44
N GLY A 77 -6.73 -5.28 -8.49
CA GLY A 77 -5.81 -6.25 -9.08
C GLY A 77 -6.18 -7.70 -8.77
N SER A 78 -5.36 -8.62 -9.24
CA SER A 78 -5.52 -10.05 -8.96
C SER A 78 -4.82 -10.44 -7.64
N PRO A 79 -5.20 -11.59 -7.03
CA PRO A 79 -4.48 -12.14 -5.88
C PRO A 79 -2.99 -12.38 -6.18
N ALA A 80 -2.66 -12.75 -7.42
CA ALA A 80 -1.29 -12.96 -7.86
C ALA A 80 -0.50 -11.64 -7.93
N ASP A 81 -1.13 -10.54 -8.35
CA ASP A 81 -0.49 -9.21 -8.36
C ASP A 81 -0.16 -8.75 -6.95
N PHE A 82 -1.12 -8.92 -6.03
CA PHE A 82 -0.93 -8.60 -4.62
C PHE A 82 0.16 -9.46 -3.98
N GLY A 83 0.21 -10.76 -4.30
CA GLY A 83 1.30 -11.64 -3.86
C GLY A 83 2.69 -11.19 -4.32
N ARG A 84 2.82 -10.68 -5.56
CA ARG A 84 4.09 -10.11 -6.06
C ARG A 84 4.44 -8.80 -5.35
N MET A 85 3.45 -7.95 -5.08
CA MET A 85 3.66 -6.72 -4.31
C MET A 85 4.18 -7.02 -2.91
N ILE A 86 3.59 -7.99 -2.21
CA ILE A 86 4.06 -8.42 -0.88
C ILE A 86 5.52 -8.88 -0.95
N ALA A 87 5.87 -9.72 -1.92
CA ALA A 87 7.25 -10.21 -2.07
C ALA A 87 8.25 -9.08 -2.29
N ALA A 88 7.92 -8.11 -3.16
CA ALA A 88 8.75 -6.94 -3.41
C ALA A 88 8.90 -6.04 -2.18
N GLU A 89 7.82 -5.84 -1.43
CA GLU A 89 7.84 -5.05 -0.18
C GLU A 89 8.66 -5.73 0.91
N VAL A 90 8.54 -7.05 1.08
CA VAL A 90 9.38 -7.82 2.00
C VAL A 90 10.86 -7.68 1.63
N GLU A 91 11.20 -7.76 0.35
CA GLU A 91 12.58 -7.57 -0.11
C GLU A 91 13.09 -6.14 0.19
N LYS A 92 12.30 -5.11 -0.16
CA LYS A 92 12.62 -3.70 0.08
C LYS A 92 12.87 -3.44 1.57
N TRP A 93 11.93 -3.83 2.42
CA TRP A 93 11.99 -3.52 3.85
C TRP A 93 13.02 -4.36 4.60
N SER A 94 13.29 -5.59 4.16
CA SER A 94 14.37 -6.41 4.73
C SER A 94 15.73 -5.73 4.57
N LYS A 95 16.02 -5.18 3.37
CA LYS A 95 17.23 -4.39 3.12
C LYS A 95 17.29 -3.13 3.98
N VAL A 96 16.17 -2.42 4.14
CA VAL A 96 16.10 -1.22 4.98
C VAL A 96 16.40 -1.54 6.44
N VAL A 97 15.80 -2.59 7.00
CA VAL A 97 16.01 -3.02 8.40
C VAL A 97 17.47 -3.41 8.63
N GLU A 98 18.10 -4.12 7.69
CA GLU A 98 19.52 -4.49 7.76
C GLU A 98 20.41 -3.24 7.75
N LEU A 99 20.19 -2.32 6.81
CA LEU A 99 20.99 -1.10 6.67
C LEU A 99 20.81 -0.13 7.84
N SER A 100 19.62 -0.04 8.42
CA SER A 100 19.35 0.86 9.54
C SER A 100 19.83 0.31 10.89
N GLY A 101 20.20 -0.97 10.96
CA GLY A 101 20.52 -1.65 12.21
C GLY A 101 19.32 -1.82 13.15
N THR A 102 18.10 -1.63 12.64
CA THR A 102 16.87 -1.72 13.44
C THR A 102 16.65 -3.17 13.86
N ARG A 103 16.29 -3.37 15.13
CA ARG A 103 15.82 -4.68 15.63
C ARG A 103 14.42 -4.55 16.17
N ILE A 104 13.52 -5.42 15.71
CA ILE A 104 12.21 -5.56 16.33
C ILE A 104 12.42 -6.30 17.65
N LYS A 105 12.07 -5.65 18.77
CA LYS A 105 11.99 -6.34 20.05
C LYS A 105 10.70 -7.15 20.04
N ALA A 106 10.79 -8.45 20.23
CA ALA A 106 9.62 -9.25 20.59
C ALA A 106 9.31 -8.93 22.06
N GLU A 107 8.07 -8.52 22.34
CA GLU A 107 7.51 -8.49 23.69
C GLU A 107 7.16 -9.91 24.15
#